data_AF-A0A7J8R9U9-F1
#
_entry.id   AF-A0A7J8R9U9-F1
#
_cell.length_a   1.000
_cell.length_b   1.000
_cell.length_c   1.000
_cell.angle_alpha   90.00
_cell.angle_beta   90.00
_cell.angle_gamma   90.00
#
_symmetry.space_group_name_H-M   'P 1'
#
loop_
_entity.id
_entity.type
_entity.pdbx_description
1 polymer ?
#
loop_
_entity_poly.entity_id
_entity_poly.type
_entity_poly.pdbx_seq_one_letter_code
_entity_poly.pdbx_strand_id
1 'polypeptide(L)'
;MGGRYIGIEMKVSLTVCMILCLTSIVHADQGKAVFFEPPYTRDYGNMVAGVSDALWNNGRACGKSYRVKCLGGANEAPHPCKNGNTAVVKVVDYCKAGCQGIINLSKHAFSTIADPDAGIIQVEFN
;
A
#
# COMPACT_ATOMS: atom_id res chain seq x y z
N MET A 1 42.34 -23.25 -30.50
CA MET A 1 40.89 -23.41 -30.26
C MET A 1 40.33 -22.54 -29.11
N GLY A 2 41.10 -21.60 -28.51
CA GLY A 2 40.65 -20.82 -27.34
C GLY A 2 39.91 -19.48 -27.62
N GLY A 3 40.12 -18.84 -28.78
CA GLY A 3 39.57 -17.50 -29.05
C GLY A 3 38.06 -17.46 -29.36
N ARG A 4 37.50 -18.51 -29.96
CA ARG A 4 36.06 -18.61 -30.24
C ARG A 4 35.23 -18.92 -28.98
N TYR A 5 35.81 -19.62 -28.01
CA TYR A 5 35.17 -19.91 -26.72
C TYR A 5 35.00 -18.61 -25.90
N ILE A 6 36.07 -17.82 -25.73
CA ILE A 6 36.04 -16.57 -24.94
C ILE A 6 35.01 -15.55 -25.47
N GLY A 7 34.86 -15.43 -26.79
CA GLY A 7 33.91 -14.49 -27.41
C GLY A 7 32.43 -14.89 -27.26
N ILE A 8 32.12 -16.18 -27.09
CA ILE A 8 30.76 -16.67 -26.83
C ILE A 8 30.42 -16.49 -25.35
N GLU A 9 31.33 -16.86 -24.45
CA GLU A 9 31.19 -16.66 -23.00
C GLU A 9 30.98 -15.19 -22.62
N MET A 10 31.72 -14.27 -23.24
CA MET A 10 31.59 -12.82 -22.98
C MET A 10 30.23 -12.27 -23.44
N LYS A 11 29.71 -12.73 -24.59
CA LYS A 11 28.38 -12.35 -25.09
C LYS A 11 27.25 -12.95 -24.25
N VAL A 12 27.39 -14.20 -23.83
CA VAL A 12 26.45 -14.86 -22.92
C VAL A 12 26.41 -14.13 -21.58
N SER A 13 27.56 -13.76 -21.03
CA SER A 13 27.63 -12.97 -19.79
C SER A 13 26.99 -11.59 -19.92
N LEU A 14 27.29 -10.84 -21.00
CA LEU A 14 26.69 -9.52 -21.26
C LEU A 14 25.17 -9.59 -21.44
N THR A 15 24.68 -10.62 -22.15
CA THR A 15 23.23 -10.80 -22.36
C THR A 15 22.51 -11.18 -21.07
N VAL A 16 23.07 -12.09 -20.27
CA VAL A 16 22.52 -12.44 -18.95
C VAL A 16 22.48 -11.23 -18.02
N CYS A 17 23.53 -10.41 -17.98
CA CYS A 17 23.61 -9.22 -17.15
C CYS A 17 22.55 -8.17 -17.55
N MET A 18 22.36 -7.95 -18.86
CA MET A 18 21.34 -7.03 -19.37
C MET A 18 19.92 -7.50 -19.08
N ILE A 19 19.65 -8.82 -19.14
CA ILE A 19 18.35 -9.40 -18.77
C ILE A 19 18.06 -9.22 -17.28
N LEU A 20 19.05 -9.40 -16.40
CA LEU A 20 18.91 -9.17 -14.96
C LEU A 20 18.54 -7.69 -14.66
N CYS A 21 19.14 -6.73 -15.38
CA CYS A 21 18.86 -5.30 -15.21
C CYS A 21 17.48 -4.85 -15.70
N LEU A 22 16.79 -5.63 -16.54
CA LEU A 22 15.49 -5.25 -17.09
C LEU A 22 14.31 -5.62 -16.17
N THR A 23 14.57 -6.31 -15.05
CA THR A 23 13.52 -6.65 -14.10
C THR A 23 13.19 -5.43 -13.22
N SER A 24 12.11 -4.71 -13.57
CA SER A 24 11.59 -3.63 -12.74
C SER A 24 10.83 -4.23 -11.55
N ILE A 25 11.34 -4.06 -10.34
CA ILE A 25 10.66 -4.52 -9.12
C ILE A 25 9.70 -3.42 -8.67
N VAL A 26 8.39 -3.69 -8.73
CA VAL A 26 7.37 -2.83 -8.12
C VAL A 26 7.18 -3.27 -6.68
N HIS A 27 7.65 -2.48 -5.71
CA HIS A 27 7.38 -2.70 -4.29
C HIS A 27 6.17 -1.88 -3.87
N ALA A 28 5.14 -2.55 -3.34
CA ALA A 28 4.08 -1.89 -2.58
C ALA A 28 4.47 -1.91 -1.10
N ASP A 29 4.22 -0.80 -0.40
CA ASP A 29 4.42 -0.74 1.04
C ASP A 29 3.29 -1.51 1.75
N GLN A 30 3.55 -2.00 2.95
CA GLN A 30 2.59 -2.80 3.70
C GLN A 30 2.45 -2.34 5.14
N GLY A 31 1.25 -2.48 5.68
CA GLY A 31 1.04 -2.35 7.12
C GLY A 31 -0.42 -2.36 7.51
N LYS A 32 -0.69 -1.99 8.75
CA LYS A 32 -2.02 -2.08 9.34
C LYS A 32 -2.90 -0.92 8.90
N ALA A 33 -4.12 -1.21 8.52
CA ALA A 33 -5.17 -0.23 8.35
C ALA A 33 -6.35 -0.47 9.30
N VAL A 34 -6.89 0.62 9.81
CA VAL A 34 -8.13 0.69 10.61
C VAL A 34 -9.08 1.69 9.94
N PHE A 35 -10.24 1.94 10.55
CA PHE A 35 -11.12 2.99 10.06
C PHE A 35 -11.64 3.93 11.15
N PHE A 36 -12.11 5.09 10.71
CA PHE A 36 -12.79 6.08 11.54
C PHE A 36 -14.17 6.45 10.97
N GLU A 37 -15.06 6.80 11.90
CA GLU A 37 -16.44 7.21 11.61
C GLU A 37 -16.49 8.69 11.17
N PRO A 38 -17.52 9.09 10.40
CA PRO A 38 -17.76 10.49 10.05
C PRO A 38 -18.08 11.37 11.29
N PRO A 39 -18.04 12.72 11.15
CA PRO A 39 -17.92 13.47 9.90
C PRO A 39 -16.49 13.52 9.35
N TYR A 40 -16.35 13.21 8.06
CA TYR A 40 -15.14 13.49 7.30
C TYR A 40 -15.10 14.98 6.94
N THR A 41 -13.92 15.52 6.70
CA THR A 41 -13.76 16.90 6.24
C THR A 41 -14.60 17.12 4.98
N ARG A 42 -15.57 18.05 5.07
CA ARG A 42 -16.66 18.24 4.08
C ARG A 42 -16.17 18.42 2.64
N ASP A 43 -14.96 18.95 2.45
CA ASP A 43 -14.40 19.28 1.14
C ASP A 43 -13.77 18.09 0.41
N TYR A 44 -13.52 16.96 1.09
CA TYR A 44 -12.73 15.85 0.54
C TYR A 44 -13.54 14.59 0.24
N GLY A 45 -14.83 14.57 0.56
CA GLY A 45 -15.70 13.40 0.33
C GLY A 45 -15.44 12.25 1.32
N ASN A 46 -15.75 11.02 0.89
CA ASN A 46 -15.73 9.81 1.73
C ASN A 46 -14.66 8.79 1.33
N MET A 47 -13.76 9.15 0.40
CA MET A 47 -12.59 8.34 0.00
C MET A 47 -11.31 9.00 0.51
N VAL A 48 -11.21 9.06 1.83
CA VAL A 48 -10.14 9.77 2.55
C VAL A 48 -9.47 8.89 3.58
N ALA A 49 -8.26 9.30 3.98
CA ALA A 49 -7.51 8.67 5.04
C ALA A 49 -6.79 9.69 5.93
N GLY A 50 -6.64 9.37 7.21
CA GLY A 50 -5.58 9.90 8.05
C GLY A 50 -4.37 8.97 8.01
N VAL A 51 -3.18 9.49 8.28
CA VAL A 51 -1.97 8.66 8.34
C VAL A 51 -1.18 8.89 9.62
N SER A 52 -0.45 7.87 10.06
CA SER A 52 0.44 7.97 11.22
C SER A 52 1.75 8.69 10.87
N ASP A 53 2.60 8.88 11.86
CA ASP A 53 3.92 9.51 11.71
C ASP A 53 4.79 8.85 10.63
N ALA A 54 4.67 7.53 10.48
CA ALA A 54 5.41 6.75 9.48
C ALA A 54 5.21 7.26 8.04
N LEU A 55 4.04 7.81 7.73
CA LEU A 55 3.73 8.34 6.41
C LEU A 55 3.61 9.86 6.38
N TRP A 56 3.25 10.51 7.50
CA TRP A 56 2.91 11.94 7.56
C TRP A 56 3.97 12.86 6.94
N ASN A 57 5.24 12.54 7.17
CA ASN A 57 6.39 13.20 6.53
C ASN A 57 6.32 14.74 6.63
N ASN A 58 6.19 15.25 7.86
CA ASN A 58 6.08 16.68 8.15
C ASN A 58 5.00 17.40 7.31
N GLY A 59 3.85 16.74 7.09
CA GLY A 59 2.72 17.28 6.34
C GLY A 59 2.77 17.06 4.83
N ARG A 60 3.87 16.52 4.29
CA ARG A 60 4.01 16.22 2.86
C ARG A 60 3.11 15.08 2.39
N ALA A 61 2.55 14.30 3.32
CA ALA A 61 1.54 13.30 2.99
C ALA A 61 0.19 13.92 2.63
N CYS A 62 -0.16 15.06 3.23
CA CYS A 62 -1.46 15.70 3.00
C CYS A 62 -1.68 15.96 1.51
N GLY A 63 -2.85 15.57 1.02
CA GLY A 63 -3.23 15.68 -0.39
C GLY A 63 -2.74 14.56 -1.30
N LYS A 64 -1.77 13.73 -0.87
CA LYS A 64 -1.37 12.53 -1.63
C LYS A 64 -2.51 11.52 -1.65
N SER A 65 -2.57 10.72 -2.72
CA SER A 65 -3.49 9.61 -2.82
C SER A 65 -2.75 8.30 -2.72
N TYR A 66 -3.30 7.34 -1.98
CA TYR A 66 -2.82 5.97 -1.90
C TYR A 66 -3.84 5.02 -2.51
N ARG A 67 -3.36 4.07 -3.32
CA ARG A 67 -4.15 2.92 -3.71
C ARG A 67 -3.95 1.83 -2.66
N VAL A 68 -5.01 1.46 -1.95
CA VAL A 68 -4.97 0.57 -0.79
C VAL A 68 -5.75 -0.71 -1.08
N LYS A 69 -5.14 -1.85 -0.78
CA LYS A 69 -5.75 -3.18 -0.96
C LYS A 69 -5.55 -4.04 0.29
N CYS A 70 -6.61 -4.75 0.68
CA CYS A 70 -6.57 -5.69 1.79
C CYS A 70 -5.78 -6.95 1.42
N LEU A 71 -4.84 -7.34 2.29
CA LEU A 71 -4.05 -8.56 2.20
C LEU A 71 -4.56 -9.66 3.13
N GLY A 72 -5.16 -9.28 4.26
CA GLY A 72 -5.70 -10.20 5.25
C GLY A 72 -6.15 -9.47 6.51
N GLY A 73 -6.60 -10.25 7.50
CA GLY A 73 -6.92 -9.74 8.82
C GLY A 73 -5.66 -9.46 9.61
N ALA A 74 -5.72 -8.51 10.53
CA ALA A 74 -4.67 -8.30 11.52
C ALA A 74 -5.06 -8.83 12.92
N ASN A 75 -6.14 -9.61 12.99
CA ASN A 75 -6.70 -10.26 14.17
C ASN A 75 -7.47 -11.54 13.74
N GLU A 76 -8.26 -12.12 14.65
CA GLU A 76 -9.00 -13.38 14.46
C GLU A 76 -10.34 -13.23 13.71
N ALA A 77 -10.67 -12.04 13.20
CA ALA A 77 -11.93 -11.84 12.50
C ALA A 77 -11.99 -12.69 11.21
N PRO A 78 -13.09 -13.43 10.99
CA PRO A 78 -13.25 -14.24 9.79
C PRO A 78 -13.49 -13.37 8.56
N HIS A 79 -13.01 -13.82 7.40
CA HIS A 79 -13.22 -13.17 6.08
C HIS A 79 -12.94 -11.65 6.04
N PRO A 80 -11.78 -11.18 6.51
CA PRO A 80 -11.50 -9.76 6.73
C PRO A 80 -11.45 -8.92 5.44
N CYS A 81 -11.12 -9.54 4.30
CA CYS A 81 -10.95 -8.84 3.02
C CYS A 81 -12.10 -9.10 2.05
N LYS A 82 -12.45 -8.08 1.27
CA LYS A 82 -13.26 -8.19 0.05
C LYS A 82 -12.31 -8.40 -1.13
N ASN A 83 -12.17 -9.64 -1.56
CA ASN A 83 -11.20 -10.05 -2.58
C ASN A 83 -11.37 -9.28 -3.90
N GLY A 84 -10.24 -8.86 -4.48
CA GLY A 84 -10.19 -8.15 -5.77
C GLY A 84 -10.48 -6.65 -5.69
N ASN A 85 -10.95 -6.14 -4.55
CA ASN A 85 -11.26 -4.73 -4.40
C ASN A 85 -10.04 -3.90 -3.99
N THR A 86 -10.08 -2.62 -4.34
CA THR A 86 -9.04 -1.65 -3.99
C THR A 86 -9.69 -0.29 -3.79
N ALA A 87 -9.24 0.47 -2.79
CA ALA A 87 -9.69 1.82 -2.52
C ALA A 87 -8.60 2.81 -2.90
N VAL A 88 -8.95 3.90 -3.59
CA VAL A 88 -8.03 5.03 -3.76
C VAL A 88 -8.45 6.12 -2.79
N VAL A 89 -7.59 6.46 -1.84
CA VAL A 89 -7.91 7.40 -0.76
C VAL A 89 -6.95 8.57 -0.74
N LYS A 90 -7.48 9.78 -0.48
CA LYS A 90 -6.67 10.98 -0.30
C LYS A 90 -6.33 11.18 1.18
N VAL A 91 -5.07 11.46 1.48
CA VAL A 91 -4.63 11.80 2.83
C VAL A 91 -5.12 13.20 3.18
N VAL A 92 -5.87 13.33 4.27
CA VAL A 92 -6.47 14.60 4.72
C VAL A 92 -6.20 14.91 6.18
N ASP A 93 -5.61 13.98 6.93
CA ASP A 93 -5.42 14.12 8.36
C ASP A 93 -4.11 13.51 8.85
N TYR A 94 -3.58 14.09 9.93
CA TYR A 94 -2.43 13.56 10.66
C TYR A 94 -2.89 12.94 11.98
N CYS A 95 -2.75 11.63 12.05
CA CYS A 95 -3.05 10.87 13.25
C CYS A 95 -1.83 10.88 14.19
N LYS A 96 -1.68 11.98 14.93
CA LYS A 96 -0.47 12.30 15.72
C LYS A 96 -0.23 11.36 16.91
N ALA A 97 -1.29 10.87 17.58
CA ALA A 97 -1.17 9.97 18.73
C ALA A 97 -2.26 8.91 18.71
N GLY A 98 -1.92 7.67 19.08
CA GLY A 98 -2.89 6.58 19.21
C GLY A 98 -3.38 6.00 17.88
N CYS A 99 -2.67 6.25 16.77
CA CYS A 99 -3.05 5.63 15.50
C CYS A 99 -2.85 4.12 15.55
N GLN A 100 -3.95 3.37 15.47
CA GLN A 100 -3.93 1.91 15.50
C GLN A 100 -3.45 1.29 14.18
N GLY A 101 -3.45 2.07 13.10
CA GLY A 101 -2.90 1.72 11.80
C GLY A 101 -1.97 2.81 11.26
N ILE A 102 -1.14 2.44 10.28
CA ILE A 102 -0.33 3.40 9.54
C ILE A 102 -1.18 4.23 8.56
N ILE A 103 -2.28 3.63 8.09
CA ILE A 103 -3.35 4.27 7.33
C ILE A 103 -4.65 4.09 8.12
N ASN A 104 -5.32 5.18 8.43
CA ASN A 104 -6.64 5.15 9.04
C ASN A 104 -7.64 5.58 7.96
N LEU A 105 -8.44 4.64 7.44
CA LEU A 105 -9.35 4.86 6.33
C LEU A 105 -10.66 5.47 6.84
N SER A 106 -11.31 6.31 6.04
CA SER A 106 -12.74 6.53 6.23
C SER A 106 -13.48 5.19 6.18
N LYS A 107 -14.50 5.00 7.03
CA LYS A 107 -15.34 3.78 7.04
C LYS A 107 -15.84 3.37 5.66
N HIS A 108 -16.18 4.33 4.80
CA HIS A 108 -16.62 4.03 3.44
C HIS A 108 -15.49 3.42 2.58
N ALA A 109 -14.29 3.99 2.62
CA ALA A 109 -13.13 3.44 1.95
C ALA A 109 -12.73 2.06 2.51
N PHE A 110 -12.75 1.89 3.84
CA PHE A 110 -12.49 0.60 4.48
C PHE A 110 -13.48 -0.46 4.02
N SER A 111 -14.78 -0.14 4.06
CA SER A 111 -15.87 -1.02 3.63
C SER A 111 -15.80 -1.42 2.15
N THR A 112 -15.03 -0.69 1.33
CA THR A 112 -14.80 -1.05 -0.07
C THR A 112 -13.87 -2.27 -0.19
N ILE A 113 -12.88 -2.39 0.70
CA ILE A 113 -11.82 -3.41 0.60
C ILE A 113 -11.89 -4.49 1.69
N ALA A 114 -12.66 -4.27 2.76
CA ALA A 114 -12.71 -5.14 3.92
C ALA A 114 -14.10 -5.16 4.56
N ASP A 115 -14.30 -6.16 5.42
CA ASP A 115 -15.45 -6.23 6.32
C ASP A 115 -15.23 -5.30 7.52
N PRO A 116 -16.08 -4.29 7.76
CA PRO A 116 -15.98 -3.41 8.93
C PRO A 116 -15.91 -4.15 10.27
N ASP A 117 -16.50 -5.34 10.38
CA ASP A 117 -16.45 -6.15 11.60
C ASP A 117 -15.03 -6.67 11.90
N ALA A 118 -14.15 -6.71 10.90
CA ALA A 118 -12.74 -7.03 11.13
C ALA A 118 -12.03 -5.95 11.96
N GLY A 119 -12.44 -4.68 11.84
CA GLY A 119 -11.88 -3.53 12.56
C GLY A 119 -10.45 -3.12 12.17
N ILE A 120 -9.58 -4.11 11.92
CA ILE A 120 -8.17 -3.93 11.57
C ILE A 120 -7.72 -5.00 10.58
N ILE A 121 -7.05 -4.56 9.52
CA ILE A 121 -6.60 -5.39 8.41
C ILE A 121 -5.14 -5.11 8.10
N GLN A 122 -4.47 -6.08 7.48
CA GLN A 122 -3.22 -5.82 6.77
C GLN A 122 -3.54 -5.35 5.35
N VAL A 123 -2.84 -4.31 4.92
CA VAL A 123 -2.97 -3.73 3.58
C VAL A 123 -1.64 -3.61 2.89
N GLU A 124 -1.68 -3.64 1.57
CA GLU A 124 -0.65 -3.05 0.71
C GLU A 124 -1.13 -1.71 0.17
N PHE A 125 -0.19 -0.78 -0.02
CA PHE A 125 -0.47 0.53 -0.58
C PHE A 125 0.71 1.14 -1.35
N ASN A 126 0.39 2.00 -2.31
CA ASN A 126 1.35 2.78 -3.10
C ASN A 126 0.77 4.12 -3.58
#